data_AF-A0A6L3XY39-F1
#
_entry.id   AF-A0A6L3XY39-F1
#
_cell.length_a   1.000
_cell.length_b   1.000
_cell.length_c   1.000
_cell.angle_alpha   90.00
_cell.angle_beta   90.00
_cell.angle_gamma   90.00
#
_symmetry.space_group_name_H-M   'P 1'
#
loop_
_entity.id
_entity.type
_entity.pdbx_description
1 polymer ?
#
loop_
_entity_poly.entity_id
_entity_poly.type
_entity_poly.pdbx_seq_one_letter_code
_entity_poly.pdbx_strand_id
1 'polypeptide(L)'
;NEGKPTLPLLHAMRNGTPEQAKMIREAIEQGNGRHLLEPVLETMAICGSLEWTRQRAEEEADKAIAAIQVIPDSPWRDALIGLAHIAVQRDR
;
A
#
# COMPACT_ATOMS: atom_id res chain seq x y z
N ASN A 1 -5.71 -16.35 0.76
CA ASN A 1 -4.53 -16.28 1.66
C ASN A 1 -4.35 -14.86 2.14
N GLU A 2 -5.24 -14.41 3.03
CA GLU A 2 -5.38 -12.99 3.46
C GLU A 2 -4.52 -12.65 4.69
N GLY A 3 -3.44 -13.40 4.94
CA GLY A 3 -2.52 -13.19 6.06
C GLY A 3 -1.21 -12.49 5.70
N LYS A 4 -1.12 -11.77 4.56
CA LYS A 4 0.10 -11.02 4.23
C LYS A 4 0.05 -9.63 4.88
N PRO A 5 1.05 -9.22 5.69
CA PRO A 5 1.10 -7.89 6.30
C PRO A 5 1.41 -6.83 5.24
N THR A 6 0.39 -6.43 4.49
CA THR A 6 0.50 -5.39 3.46
C THR A 6 0.75 -4.03 4.10
N LEU A 7 1.23 -3.06 3.31
CA LEU A 7 1.49 -1.70 3.77
C LEU A 7 0.29 -1.04 4.48
N PRO A 8 -0.97 -1.19 4.01
CA PRO A 8 -2.12 -0.64 4.72
C PRO A 8 -2.31 -1.23 6.12
N LEU A 9 -2.06 -2.54 6.30
CA LEU A 9 -2.15 -3.20 7.61
C LEU A 9 -1.05 -2.74 8.55
N LEU A 10 0.19 -2.64 8.05
CA LEU A 10 1.32 -2.13 8.83
C LEU A 10 1.11 -0.67 9.26
N HIS A 11 0.52 0.15 8.39
CA HIS A 11 0.15 1.52 8.72
C HIS A 11 -0.92 1.57 9.82
N ALA A 12 -1.97 0.76 9.70
CA ALA A 12 -3.04 0.68 10.71
C ALA A 12 -2.50 0.22 12.07
N MET A 13 -1.60 -0.78 12.11
CA MET A 13 -0.97 -1.23 13.35
C MET A 13 -0.10 -0.17 14.02
N ARG A 14 0.50 0.74 13.25
CA ARG A 14 1.38 1.80 13.79
C ARG A 14 0.61 3.01 14.30
N ASN A 15 -0.55 3.30 13.71
CA ASN A 15 -1.31 4.53 13.98
C ASN A 15 -2.63 4.29 14.73
N GLY A 16 -3.06 3.03 14.86
CA GLY A 16 -4.20 2.65 15.68
C GLY A 16 -3.85 2.53 17.16
N THR A 17 -4.88 2.25 17.97
CA THR A 17 -4.74 1.93 19.39
C THR A 17 -3.99 0.61 19.62
N PRO A 18 -3.43 0.38 20.82
CA PRO A 18 -2.80 -0.90 21.16
C PRO A 18 -3.72 -2.11 20.92
N GLU A 19 -5.02 -1.97 21.21
CA GLU A 19 -6.03 -3.00 21.02
C GLU A 19 -6.26 -3.30 19.53
N GLN A 20 -6.36 -2.26 18.70
CA GLN A 20 -6.47 -2.37 17.25
C GLN A 20 -5.23 -3.01 16.62
N ALA A 21 -4.04 -2.59 17.04
CA ALA A 21 -2.78 -3.15 16.57
C ALA A 21 -2.63 -4.64 16.93
N LYS A 22 -3.06 -5.02 18.14
CA LYS A 22 -3.10 -6.41 18.60
C LYS A 22 -4.07 -7.25 17.76
N MET A 23 -5.29 -6.76 17.56
CA MET A 23 -6.32 -7.41 16.76
C MET A 23 -5.87 -7.65 15.32
N ILE A 24 -5.26 -6.65 14.67
CA ILE A 24 -4.71 -6.80 13.31
C ILE A 24 -3.59 -7.84 13.28
N ARG A 25 -2.68 -7.84 14.27
CA ARG A 25 -1.59 -8.83 14.35
C ARG A 25 -2.13 -10.25 14.46
N GLU A 26 -3.09 -10.48 15.35
CA GLU A 26 -3.71 -11.79 15.54
C GLU A 26 -4.44 -12.26 14.27
N ALA A 27 -5.15 -11.35 13.58
CA ALA A 27 -5.81 -11.65 12.31
C ALA A 27 -4.81 -12.11 11.22
N ILE A 28 -3.62 -11.50 11.16
CA ILE A 28 -2.54 -11.86 10.23
C ILE A 28 -1.92 -13.21 10.60
N GLU A 29 -1.55 -13.41 11.86
CA GLU A 29 -0.85 -14.61 12.34
C GLU A 29 -1.70 -15.87 12.25
N GLN A 30 -3.00 -15.77 12.57
CA GLN A 30 -3.89 -16.93 12.59
C GLN A 30 -4.43 -17.30 11.21
N GLY A 31 -4.35 -16.39 10.22
CA GLY A 31 -4.73 -16.67 8.82
C GLY A 31 -6.20 -17.03 8.59
N ASN A 32 -7.05 -16.98 9.63
CA ASN A 32 -8.47 -17.34 9.64
C ASN A 32 -9.37 -16.19 10.14
N GLY A 33 -8.86 -14.95 10.13
CA GLY A 33 -9.50 -13.74 10.64
C GLY A 33 -10.68 -13.20 9.83
N ARG A 34 -11.47 -14.04 9.14
CA ARG A 34 -12.67 -13.58 8.40
C ARG A 34 -13.66 -12.84 9.30
N HIS A 35 -13.78 -13.28 10.56
CA HIS A 35 -14.61 -12.62 11.57
C HIS A 35 -14.03 -11.26 12.03
N LEU A 36 -12.74 -11.01 11.81
CA LEU A 36 -12.05 -9.76 12.12
C LEU A 36 -11.96 -8.83 10.91
N LEU A 37 -12.42 -9.26 9.73
CA LEU A 37 -12.27 -8.49 8.50
C LEU A 37 -12.89 -7.09 8.62
N GLU A 38 -14.12 -7.00 9.14
CA GLU A 38 -14.84 -5.74 9.28
C GLU A 38 -14.15 -4.79 10.29
N PRO A 39 -13.80 -5.23 11.52
CA PRO A 39 -12.98 -4.43 12.44
C PRO A 39 -11.61 -3.98 11.87
N VAL A 40 -10.95 -4.84 11.09
CA VAL A 40 -9.67 -4.52 10.43
C VAL A 40 -9.87 -3.42 9.39
N LEU A 41 -10.91 -3.54 8.55
CA LEU A 41 -11.25 -2.54 7.55
C LEU A 41 -11.63 -1.19 8.19
N GLU A 42 -12.39 -1.22 9.28
CA GLU A 42 -12.73 -0.03 10.06
C GLU A 42 -11.48 0.63 10.63
N THR A 43 -10.58 -0.15 11.23
CA THR A 43 -9.30 0.37 11.74
C THR A 43 -8.47 1.00 10.63
N MET A 44 -8.38 0.35 9.47
CA MET A 44 -7.68 0.89 8.31
C MET A 44 -8.29 2.19 7.80
N ALA A 45 -9.63 2.31 7.83
CA ALA A 45 -10.33 3.53 7.44
C ALA A 45 -10.07 4.67 8.44
N ILE A 46 -10.20 4.42 9.75
CA ILE A 46 -9.92 5.39 10.82
C ILE A 46 -8.47 5.88 10.73
N CYS A 47 -7.53 4.97 10.47
CA CYS A 47 -6.12 5.32 10.34
C CYS A 47 -5.77 5.93 8.98
N GLY A 48 -6.69 6.05 8.03
CA GLY A 48 -6.40 6.55 6.69
C GLY A 48 -5.40 5.68 5.91
N SER A 49 -5.30 4.39 6.22
CA SER A 49 -4.21 3.53 5.76
C SER A 49 -4.19 3.27 4.25
N LEU A 50 -5.36 3.23 3.61
CA LEU A 50 -5.44 3.05 2.15
C LEU A 50 -4.90 4.27 1.42
N GLU A 51 -5.34 5.46 1.84
CA GLU A 51 -4.90 6.73 1.26
C GLU A 51 -3.40 6.95 1.49
N TRP A 52 -2.92 6.69 2.71
CA TRP A 52 -1.49 6.74 3.00
C TRP A 52 -0.68 5.80 2.12
N THR A 53 -1.15 4.57 1.92
CA THR A 53 -0.45 3.59 1.07
C THR A 53 -0.46 4.02 -0.39
N ARG A 54 -1.55 4.62 -0.86
CA ARG A 54 -1.67 5.20 -2.21
C ARG A 54 -0.63 6.30 -2.41
N GLN A 55 -0.53 7.23 -1.45
CA GLN A 55 0.47 8.30 -1.48
C GLN A 55 1.90 7.75 -1.49
N ARG A 56 2.19 6.73 -0.67
CA ARG A 56 3.51 6.05 -0.71
C ARG A 56 3.79 5.44 -2.09
N ALA A 57 2.80 4.84 -2.72
CA ALA A 57 2.98 4.28 -4.06
C ALA A 57 3.30 5.37 -5.09
N GLU A 58 2.59 6.50 -5.05
CA GLU A 58 2.86 7.68 -5.91
C GLU A 58 4.28 8.20 -5.71
N GLU A 59 4.73 8.34 -4.46
CA GLU A 59 6.10 8.78 -4.16
C GLU A 59 7.17 7.82 -4.71
N GLU A 60 6.93 6.51 -4.68
CA GLU A 60 7.86 5.54 -5.27
C GLU A 60 7.85 5.58 -6.81
N ALA A 61 6.69 5.87 -7.44
CA ALA A 61 6.63 6.09 -8.89
C ALA A 61 7.41 7.35 -9.30
N ASP A 62 7.28 8.45 -8.55
CA ASP A 62 8.03 9.68 -8.79
C ASP A 62 9.54 9.45 -8.69
N LYS A 63 9.98 8.67 -7.68
CA LYS A 63 11.39 8.27 -7.57
C LYS A 63 11.86 7.45 -8.76
N ALA A 64 11.05 6.51 -9.24
CA ALA A 64 11.37 5.71 -10.41
C ALA A 64 11.51 6.60 -11.67
N ILE A 65 10.59 7.54 -11.87
CA ILE A 65 10.63 8.50 -12.99
C ILE A 65 11.88 9.38 -12.91
N ALA A 66 12.22 9.87 -11.72
CA ALA A 66 13.44 10.64 -11.51
C ALA A 66 14.70 9.83 -11.83
N ALA A 67 14.75 8.55 -11.44
CA ALA A 67 15.86 7.66 -11.76
C ALA A 67 15.99 7.36 -13.26
N ILE A 68 14.87 7.36 -14.00
CA ILE A 68 14.84 7.14 -15.46
C ILE A 68 15.43 8.35 -16.24
N GLN A 69 15.47 9.55 -15.66
CA GLN A 69 15.92 10.77 -16.36
C GLN A 69 17.38 10.71 -16.87
N VAL A 70 18.20 9.80 -16.35
CA VAL A 70 19.58 9.59 -16.83
C VAL A 70 19.64 8.98 -18.24
N ILE A 71 18.53 8.40 -18.71
CA ILE A 71 18.42 7.77 -20.04
C ILE A 71 18.10 8.87 -21.08
N PRO A 72 18.79 8.91 -22.23
CA PRO A 72 18.47 9.86 -23.30
C PRO A 72 17.02 9.80 -23.78
N ASP A 73 16.51 10.94 -24.29
CA ASP A 73 15.17 11.03 -24.87
C ASP A 73 14.97 9.95 -25.93
N SER A 74 13.99 9.07 -25.72
CA SER A 74 13.64 7.98 -26.64
C SER A 74 12.26 7.41 -26.32
N PRO A 75 11.59 6.75 -27.29
CA PRO A 75 10.32 6.08 -27.05
C PRO A 75 10.37 5.02 -25.92
N TRP A 76 11.53 4.40 -25.72
CA TRP A 76 11.74 3.41 -24.66
C TRP A 76 11.78 4.04 -23.28
N ARG A 77 12.38 5.21 -23.15
CA ARG A 77 12.37 5.97 -21.90
C ARG A 77 10.95 6.40 -21.54
N ASP A 78 10.21 6.90 -22.51
CA ASP A 78 8.82 7.33 -22.30
C ASP A 78 7.93 6.14 -21.91
N ALA A 79 8.18 4.95 -22.49
CA ALA A 79 7.51 3.72 -22.07
C ALA A 79 7.82 3.33 -20.61
N LEU A 80 9.07 3.47 -20.15
CA LEU A 80 9.45 3.22 -18.75
C LEU A 80 8.76 4.20 -17.80
N ILE A 81 8.66 5.48 -18.16
CA ILE A 81 7.92 6.49 -17.40
C ILE A 81 6.43 6.11 -17.34
N GLY A 82 5.85 5.72 -18.46
CA GLY A 82 4.47 5.24 -18.53
C GLY A 82 4.20 4.03 -17.64
N LEU A 83 5.12 3.07 -17.58
CA LEU A 83 5.02 1.91 -16.69
C LEU A 83 4.99 2.31 -15.21
N ALA A 84 5.78 3.30 -14.80
CA ALA A 84 5.76 3.80 -13.41
C ALA A 84 4.40 4.41 -13.05
N HIS A 85 3.80 5.21 -13.94
CA HIS A 85 2.46 5.76 -13.73
C HIS A 85 1.38 4.66 -13.67
N ILE A 86 1.42 3.68 -14.59
CA ILE A 86 0.46 2.57 -14.62
C ILE A 86 0.54 1.72 -13.34
N ALA A 87 1.72 1.58 -12.74
CA ALA A 87 1.89 0.79 -11.51
C ALA A 87 1.09 1.35 -10.32
N VAL A 88 0.82 2.67 -10.30
CA VAL A 88 0.15 3.37 -9.19
C VAL A 88 -1.29 3.76 -9.51
N GLN A 89 -1.62 4.06 -10.77
CA GLN A 89 -2.96 4.46 -11.22
C GLN A 89 -3.89 3.27 -11.53
N ARG A 90 -3.79 2.17 -10.77
CA ARG A 90 -4.68 1.03 -10.96
C ARG A 90 -6.08 1.32 -10.44
N ASP A 91 -6.89 1.96 -11.27
CA ASP A 91 -8.34 1.83 -11.19
C ASP A 91 -8.78 0.46 -11.73
N ARG A 92 -9.82 -0.10 -11.11
CA ARG A 92 -10.34 -1.45 -11.34
C ARG A 92 -10.61 -1.78 -12.81
#